data_AF-A0A6C0C8W8-F1
#
_entry.id   AF-A0A6C0C8W8-F1
#
_cell.length_a   1.000
_cell.length_b   1.000
_cell.length_c   1.000
_cell.angle_alpha   90.00
_cell.angle_beta   90.00
_cell.angle_gamma   90.00
#
_symmetry.space_group_name_H-M   'P 1'
#
loop_
_entity.id
_entity.type
_entity.pdbx_description
1 polymer ?
#
loop_
_entity_poly.entity_id
_entity_poly.type
_entity_poly.pdbx_seq_one_letter_code
_entity_poly.pdbx_strand_id
1 'polypeptide(L)'
;MDHDEKFFNEIQKKCTAHGDCSIWNGTFRDGLCFQWNRTVSRPINVLKFMWNYYYEPIKANEKLIRTCGEPLCIQIEHIDVKPRAKLVSKEEKWNKLFKCGKIDETSEYDGKKCLVWQGYKSVGGYGESSVNHKKYYVHRIAFWISHDEYETIDDIPDVDDDGQRLVVRHLCGQSSCFESSHLQIGTDSVNSYEDKINAGTMQRGEKHHNCSISEELAKKIKWSKLDRSDKNYMTAKERAVHFGVSFRIVDKIDNNETWSHIPDKNGIILSTARKRERERNAKIKAKNRKWTEKMFKQARWKLDARSKIDRNGRKYKNSFCRLWTGKCAPDGYARTMIHGKQIFVHILACHIKYRTTNSGGLQVLHKCGRRLCVNPKHLSFGSAIENAADKKMHGTSGRKLTMEQANEIRLLYKSGDYKQIDLTKKYNVSKDTIQNIIHNRTYVD
;
A
#
# COMPACT_ATOMS: atom_id res chain seq x y z
N MET A 1 -20.48 15.51 -25.71
CA MET A 1 -20.15 16.81 -25.09
C MET A 1 -18.89 16.60 -24.29
N ASP A 2 -17.83 17.25 -24.75
CA ASP A 2 -16.49 17.11 -24.21
C ASP A 2 -16.48 17.51 -22.73
N HIS A 3 -15.79 16.73 -21.89
CA HIS A 3 -15.68 17.00 -20.45
C HIS A 3 -15.05 18.37 -20.20
N ASP A 4 -14.18 18.82 -21.10
CA ASP A 4 -13.49 20.10 -21.05
C ASP A 4 -14.41 21.26 -21.45
N GLU A 5 -15.28 21.09 -22.46
CA GLU A 5 -16.28 22.09 -22.86
C GLU A 5 -17.29 22.39 -21.74
N LYS A 6 -17.70 21.36 -20.99
CA LYS A 6 -18.57 21.55 -19.82
C LYS A 6 -17.87 22.36 -18.73
N PHE A 7 -16.60 22.05 -18.47
CA PHE A 7 -15.82 22.74 -17.43
C PHE A 7 -15.47 24.18 -17.83
N PHE A 8 -15.18 24.42 -19.10
CA PHE A 8 -15.01 25.76 -19.68
C PHE A 8 -16.26 26.63 -19.43
N ASN A 9 -17.45 26.11 -19.73
CA ASN A 9 -18.70 26.82 -19.48
C ASN A 9 -18.96 27.11 -17.99
N GLU A 10 -18.53 26.22 -17.09
CA GLU A 10 -18.59 26.47 -15.64
C GLU A 10 -17.65 27.61 -15.20
N ILE A 11 -16.47 27.73 -15.82
CA ILE A 11 -15.54 28.83 -15.58
C ILE A 11 -16.12 30.14 -16.08
N GLN A 12 -16.65 30.19 -17.32
CA GLN A 12 -17.21 31.40 -17.91
C GLN A 12 -18.36 31.97 -17.07
N LYS A 13 -19.24 31.12 -16.51
CA LYS A 13 -20.35 31.54 -15.63
C LYS A 13 -19.90 32.22 -14.33
N LYS A 14 -18.64 32.05 -13.93
CA LYS A 14 -18.06 32.68 -12.73
C LYS A 14 -17.26 33.94 -13.05
N CYS A 15 -17.26 34.38 -14.30
CA CYS A 15 -16.53 35.55 -14.73
C CYS A 15 -17.47 36.74 -14.90
N THR A 16 -16.94 37.93 -14.66
CA THR A 16 -17.61 39.21 -14.97
C THR A 16 -16.78 39.99 -15.95
N ALA A 17 -17.41 40.60 -16.95
CA ALA A 17 -16.74 41.48 -17.88
C ALA A 17 -16.40 42.81 -17.19
N HIS A 18 -15.15 43.25 -17.34
CA HIS A 18 -14.67 44.56 -16.88
C HIS A 18 -13.71 45.14 -17.92
N GLY A 19 -14.21 46.08 -18.74
CA GLY A 19 -13.50 46.51 -19.95
C GLY A 19 -13.25 45.31 -20.86
N ASP A 20 -12.02 45.19 -21.38
CA ASP A 20 -11.59 44.07 -22.22
C ASP A 20 -11.18 42.82 -21.39
N CYS A 21 -11.34 42.85 -20.06
CA CYS A 21 -10.97 41.74 -19.19
C CYS A 21 -12.18 40.86 -18.80
N SER A 22 -11.97 39.54 -18.81
CA SER A 22 -12.84 38.57 -18.15
C SER A 22 -12.30 38.30 -16.74
N ILE A 23 -12.98 38.83 -15.73
CA ILE A 23 -12.53 38.82 -14.33
C ILE A 23 -13.06 37.58 -13.61
N TRP A 24 -12.15 36.80 -13.04
CA TRP A 24 -12.47 35.60 -12.27
C TRP A 24 -13.01 35.93 -10.87
N ASN A 25 -14.25 35.53 -10.58
CA ASN A 25 -14.88 35.71 -9.25
C ASN A 25 -14.87 34.44 -8.39
N GLY A 26 -14.05 33.45 -8.72
CA GLY A 26 -13.92 32.23 -7.92
C GLY A 26 -12.75 32.25 -6.95
N THR A 27 -12.26 31.07 -6.57
CA THR A 27 -11.17 30.96 -5.58
C THR A 27 -9.88 31.55 -6.14
N PHE A 28 -9.22 32.40 -5.35
CA PHE A 28 -7.91 32.97 -5.63
C PHE A 28 -7.01 32.76 -4.41
N ARG A 29 -5.83 32.17 -4.62
CA ARG A 29 -4.82 31.94 -3.57
C ARG A 29 -3.43 31.87 -4.19
N ASP A 30 -2.43 32.38 -3.48
CA ASP A 30 -1.02 32.39 -3.91
C ASP A 30 -0.82 32.95 -5.33
N GLY A 31 -1.60 33.97 -5.71
CA GLY A 31 -1.54 34.60 -7.04
C GLY A 31 -2.23 33.82 -8.18
N LEU A 32 -2.91 32.71 -7.87
CA LEU A 32 -3.49 31.80 -8.85
C LEU A 32 -5.01 31.64 -8.68
N CYS A 33 -5.72 31.57 -9.82
CA CYS A 33 -7.16 31.31 -9.89
C CYS A 33 -7.45 29.81 -9.89
N PHE A 34 -8.38 29.34 -9.05
CA PHE A 34 -8.74 27.93 -8.93
C PHE A 34 -10.24 27.68 -9.01
N GLN A 35 -10.60 26.57 -9.66
CA GLN A 35 -11.96 26.03 -9.71
C GLN A 35 -11.94 24.54 -9.39
N TRP A 36 -12.87 24.09 -8.54
CA TRP A 36 -13.03 22.67 -8.25
C TRP A 36 -13.65 21.94 -9.45
N ASN A 37 -12.96 20.93 -9.97
CA ASN A 37 -13.51 20.07 -11.04
C ASN A 37 -14.03 18.77 -10.45
N ARG A 38 -15.34 18.52 -10.60
CA ARG A 38 -16.02 17.34 -10.04
C ARG A 38 -15.64 16.04 -10.75
N THR A 39 -15.31 16.09 -12.04
CA THR A 39 -14.95 14.91 -12.84
C THR A 39 -13.63 14.30 -12.37
N VAL A 40 -12.62 15.15 -12.12
CA VAL A 40 -11.28 14.72 -11.65
C VAL A 40 -11.09 14.86 -10.13
N SER A 41 -12.12 15.32 -9.40
CA SER A 41 -12.13 15.47 -7.94
C SER A 41 -10.92 16.22 -7.35
N ARG A 42 -10.49 17.30 -8.02
CA ARG A 42 -9.36 18.15 -7.58
C ARG A 42 -9.55 19.61 -8.00
N PRO A 43 -8.90 20.58 -7.33
CA PRO A 43 -8.84 21.95 -7.82
C PRO A 43 -7.98 22.03 -9.09
N ILE A 44 -8.48 22.76 -10.09
CA ILE A 44 -7.78 23.06 -11.34
C ILE A 44 -7.37 24.53 -11.33
N ASN A 45 -6.13 24.81 -11.75
CA ASN A 45 -5.67 26.16 -12.01
C ASN A 45 -6.38 26.68 -13.28
N VAL A 46 -7.24 27.68 -13.10
CA VAL A 46 -8.10 28.22 -14.16
C VAL A 46 -7.26 28.83 -15.27
N LEU A 47 -6.19 29.56 -14.95
CA LEU A 47 -5.33 30.19 -15.95
C LEU A 47 -4.64 29.15 -16.85
N LYS A 48 -4.13 28.07 -16.24
CA LYS A 48 -3.51 26.96 -16.98
C LYS A 48 -4.54 26.17 -17.81
N PHE A 49 -5.75 25.98 -17.27
CA PHE A 49 -6.83 25.34 -18.03
C PHE A 49 -7.25 26.17 -19.23
N MET A 50 -7.48 27.48 -19.04
CA MET A 50 -7.84 28.40 -20.12
C MET A 50 -6.78 28.40 -21.22
N TRP A 51 -5.49 28.46 -20.87
CA TRP A 51 -4.41 28.34 -21.86
C TRP A 51 -4.47 27.03 -22.63
N ASN A 52 -4.51 25.90 -21.91
CA ASN A 52 -4.51 24.56 -22.52
C ASN A 52 -5.77 24.25 -23.35
N TYR A 53 -6.85 25.02 -23.17
CA TYR A 53 -8.07 24.88 -23.96
C TYR A 53 -7.91 25.44 -25.39
N TYR A 54 -7.03 26.43 -25.56
CA TYR A 54 -6.79 27.10 -26.86
C TYR A 54 -5.42 26.78 -27.47
N TYR A 55 -4.44 26.45 -26.64
CA TYR A 55 -3.03 26.29 -27.04
C TYR A 55 -2.42 25.02 -26.46
N GLU A 56 -1.25 24.64 -26.99
CA GLU A 56 -0.46 23.56 -26.40
C GLU A 56 0.01 23.89 -24.97
N PRO A 57 0.16 22.88 -24.10
CA PRO A 57 0.66 23.09 -22.74
C PRO A 57 2.03 23.76 -22.70
N ILE A 58 2.19 24.76 -21.84
CA ILE A 58 3.49 25.43 -21.60
C ILE A 58 4.58 24.44 -21.14
N LYS A 59 5.83 24.74 -21.47
CA LYS A 59 7.01 23.98 -21.03
C LYS A 59 7.26 24.17 -19.53
N ALA A 60 8.04 23.25 -18.94
CA ALA A 60 8.37 23.30 -17.52
C ALA A 60 9.16 24.56 -17.12
N ASN A 61 9.95 25.11 -18.05
CA ASN A 61 10.74 26.33 -17.85
C ASN A 61 9.98 27.62 -18.16
N GLU A 62 8.69 27.53 -18.48
CA GLU A 62 7.82 28.65 -18.81
C GLU A 62 6.80 28.92 -17.70
N LYS A 63 6.25 30.14 -17.69
CA LYS A 63 5.13 30.53 -16.83
C LYS A 63 4.14 31.39 -17.61
N LEU A 64 2.87 31.22 -17.29
CA LEU A 64 1.82 32.11 -17.76
C LEU A 64 1.87 33.43 -16.99
N ILE A 65 1.77 34.52 -17.71
CA ILE A 65 1.66 35.88 -17.19
C ILE A 65 0.40 36.54 -17.75
N ARG A 66 -0.05 37.61 -17.10
CA ARG A 66 -1.13 38.46 -17.59
C ARG A 66 -0.52 39.75 -18.13
N THR A 67 -0.85 40.11 -19.36
CA THR A 67 -0.32 41.31 -20.04
C THR A 67 -1.10 42.57 -19.67
N CYS A 68 -2.36 42.42 -19.28
CA CYS A 68 -3.26 43.52 -18.90
C CYS A 68 -3.04 44.10 -17.49
N GLY A 69 -2.14 43.51 -16.69
CA GLY A 69 -1.86 43.95 -15.32
C GLY A 69 -2.92 43.57 -14.27
N GLU A 70 -4.10 43.10 -14.68
CA GLU A 70 -5.20 42.72 -13.79
C GLU A 70 -5.01 41.30 -13.21
N PRO A 71 -4.81 41.13 -11.87
CA PRO A 71 -4.49 39.84 -11.26
C PRO A 71 -5.55 38.75 -11.39
N LEU A 72 -6.82 39.12 -11.61
CA LEU A 72 -7.92 38.16 -11.74
C LEU A 72 -8.37 37.93 -13.19
N CYS A 73 -7.75 38.58 -14.17
CA CYS A 73 -8.10 38.43 -15.57
C CYS A 73 -7.79 37.01 -16.07
N ILE A 74 -8.74 36.39 -16.75
CA ILE A 74 -8.58 35.09 -17.43
C ILE A 74 -8.91 35.16 -18.93
N GLN A 75 -9.00 36.38 -19.47
CA GLN A 75 -9.18 36.62 -20.90
C GLN A 75 -7.98 36.06 -21.67
N ILE A 76 -8.22 35.18 -22.64
CA ILE A 76 -7.15 34.41 -23.28
C ILE A 76 -6.16 35.30 -24.03
N GLU A 77 -6.65 36.37 -24.66
CA GLU A 77 -5.86 37.37 -25.38
C GLU A 77 -4.96 38.20 -24.45
N HIS A 78 -5.21 38.16 -23.14
CA HIS A 78 -4.40 38.83 -22.11
C HIS A 78 -3.44 37.88 -21.37
N ILE A 79 -3.33 36.63 -21.80
CA ILE A 79 -2.42 35.65 -21.22
C ILE A 79 -1.25 35.45 -22.18
N ASP A 80 -0.02 35.50 -21.66
CA ASP A 80 1.19 35.28 -22.44
C ASP A 80 2.17 34.38 -21.67
N VAL A 81 3.17 33.84 -22.37
CA VAL A 81 4.17 32.91 -21.83
C VAL A 81 5.51 33.62 -21.67
N LYS A 82 6.10 33.53 -20.47
CA LYS A 82 7.47 34.00 -20.21
C LYS A 82 8.35 32.91 -19.62
N PRO A 83 9.68 32.94 -19.83
CA PRO A 83 10.61 32.08 -19.12
C PRO A 83 10.52 32.29 -17.59
N ARG A 84 10.67 31.21 -16.82
CA ARG A 84 10.91 31.28 -15.37
C ARG A 84 12.32 31.82 -15.11
N ALA A 85 12.51 32.55 -14.01
CA ALA A 85 13.81 33.12 -13.66
C ALA A 85 14.87 32.00 -13.41
N LYS A 86 16.07 32.21 -13.98
CA LYS A 86 17.27 31.35 -14.03
C LYS A 86 17.23 30.03 -13.22
N LEU A 87 17.28 28.92 -13.95
CA LEU A 87 17.73 27.62 -13.44
C LEU A 87 19.14 27.78 -12.83
N VAL A 88 19.38 27.13 -11.68
CA VAL A 88 20.72 27.05 -11.08
C VAL A 88 21.65 26.38 -12.07
N SER A 89 22.77 27.01 -12.41
CA SER A 89 23.78 26.38 -13.27
C SER A 89 24.29 25.11 -12.60
N LYS A 90 24.18 23.97 -13.29
CA LYS A 90 24.71 22.68 -12.82
C LYS A 90 26.20 22.77 -12.52
N GLU A 91 26.95 23.52 -13.32
CA GLU A 91 28.38 23.77 -13.14
C GLU A 91 28.68 24.54 -11.84
N GLU A 92 27.94 25.63 -11.56
CA GLU A 92 28.10 26.37 -10.31
C GLU A 92 27.80 25.51 -9.09
N LYS A 93 26.79 24.64 -9.20
CA LYS A 93 26.42 23.73 -8.12
C LYS A 93 27.48 22.63 -7.94
N TRP A 94 28.02 22.08 -9.02
CA TRP A 94 29.11 21.11 -8.98
C TRP A 94 30.34 21.68 -8.29
N ASN A 95 30.77 22.89 -8.67
CA ASN A 95 31.89 23.58 -8.06
C ASN A 95 31.70 23.79 -6.55
N LYS A 96 30.47 24.09 -6.10
CA LYS A 96 30.15 24.16 -4.67
C LYS A 96 30.23 22.80 -3.98
N LEU A 97 29.78 21.72 -4.62
CA LEU A 97 29.87 20.39 -4.05
C LEU A 97 31.32 19.95 -3.90
N PHE A 98 32.11 20.15 -4.96
CA PHE A 98 33.52 19.75 -5.01
C PHE A 98 34.37 20.45 -3.94
N LYS A 99 34.12 21.75 -3.68
CA LYS A 99 34.76 22.48 -2.56
C LYS A 99 34.49 21.86 -1.18
N CYS A 100 33.37 21.16 -1.02
CA CYS A 100 32.98 20.48 0.21
C CYS A 100 33.20 18.96 0.14
N GLY A 101 33.97 18.49 -0.85
CA GLY A 101 34.29 17.08 -1.05
C GLY A 101 35.78 16.80 -0.86
N LYS A 102 36.11 15.54 -0.57
CA LYS A 102 37.49 15.03 -0.55
C LYS A 102 37.54 13.69 -1.28
N ILE A 103 38.60 13.46 -2.05
CA ILE A 103 38.87 12.15 -2.64
C ILE A 103 39.26 11.18 -1.51
N ASP A 104 38.58 10.04 -1.45
CA ASP A 104 38.94 8.92 -0.59
C ASP A 104 39.85 7.97 -1.36
N GLU A 105 41.11 7.91 -0.92
CA GLU A 105 42.16 7.07 -1.49
C GLU A 105 41.97 5.58 -1.22
N THR A 106 41.07 5.22 -0.28
CA THR A 106 40.86 3.83 0.15
C THR A 106 39.65 3.16 -0.51
N SER A 107 38.81 3.93 -1.19
CA SER A 107 37.54 3.48 -1.73
C SER A 107 37.43 3.79 -3.22
N GLU A 108 37.38 2.73 -4.05
CA GLU A 108 37.34 2.81 -5.50
C GLU A 108 36.18 1.96 -6.07
N TYR A 109 35.56 2.42 -7.15
CA TYR A 109 34.63 1.64 -7.95
C TYR A 109 34.88 1.95 -9.43
N ASP A 110 35.00 0.88 -10.23
CA ASP A 110 35.23 0.93 -11.68
C ASP A 110 36.40 1.86 -12.08
N GLY A 111 37.54 1.74 -11.40
CA GLY A 111 38.74 2.55 -11.67
C GLY A 111 38.66 4.01 -11.22
N LYS A 112 37.58 4.43 -10.55
CA LYS A 112 37.39 5.79 -10.04
C LYS A 112 37.27 5.81 -8.52
N LYS A 113 38.01 6.72 -7.89
CA LYS A 113 37.99 6.95 -6.44
C LYS A 113 36.71 7.64 -5.99
N CYS A 114 36.28 7.38 -4.77
CA CYS A 114 35.09 8.01 -4.20
C CYS A 114 35.34 9.50 -3.89
N LEU A 115 34.43 10.36 -4.31
CA LEU A 115 34.35 11.75 -3.86
C LEU A 115 33.45 11.83 -2.63
N VAL A 116 34.03 12.00 -1.45
CA VAL A 116 33.33 11.91 -0.17
C VAL A 116 32.95 13.28 0.35
N TRP A 117 31.65 13.47 0.62
CA TRP A 117 31.09 14.69 1.20
C TRP A 117 31.62 14.97 2.61
N GLN A 118 32.06 16.20 2.85
CA GLN A 118 32.58 16.68 4.15
C GLN A 118 31.62 17.62 4.89
N GLY A 119 30.52 18.03 4.25
CA GLY A 119 29.51 18.88 4.87
C GLY A 119 28.55 18.12 5.78
N TYR A 120 27.38 18.71 6.05
CA TYR A 120 26.35 18.09 6.89
C TYR A 120 25.88 16.74 6.33
N LYS A 121 25.76 15.76 7.22
CA LYS A 121 25.32 14.39 6.93
C LYS A 121 24.09 14.05 7.77
N SER A 122 23.19 13.25 7.20
CA SER A 122 22.06 12.68 7.91
C SER A 122 22.52 11.62 8.93
N VAL A 123 21.61 11.17 9.80
CA VAL A 123 21.84 10.05 10.73
C VAL A 123 22.28 8.78 9.99
N GLY A 124 21.82 8.59 8.75
CA GLY A 124 22.21 7.47 7.89
C GLY A 124 23.54 7.65 7.16
N GLY A 125 24.29 8.73 7.43
CA GLY A 125 25.59 9.00 6.81
C GLY A 125 25.52 9.56 5.39
N TYR A 126 24.35 9.97 4.91
CA TYR A 126 24.20 10.60 3.58
C TYR A 126 24.44 12.10 3.67
N GLY A 127 25.25 12.64 2.76
CA GLY A 127 25.46 14.09 2.66
C GLY A 127 24.17 14.81 2.25
N GLU A 128 23.93 16.01 2.79
CA GLU A 128 22.79 16.86 2.42
C GLU A 128 23.23 18.26 1.98
N SER A 129 22.53 18.83 1.00
CA SER A 129 22.72 20.21 0.53
C SER A 129 21.42 20.77 -0.04
N SER A 130 21.31 22.10 -0.11
CA SER A 130 20.12 22.77 -0.63
C SER A 130 20.30 23.22 -2.08
N VAL A 131 19.24 23.09 -2.88
CA VAL A 131 19.10 23.66 -4.24
C VAL A 131 17.75 24.36 -4.29
N ASN A 132 17.72 25.65 -4.69
CA ASN A 132 16.50 26.47 -4.71
C ASN A 132 15.69 26.41 -3.40
N HIS A 133 16.37 26.57 -2.25
CA HIS A 133 15.79 26.52 -0.90
C HIS A 133 15.19 25.17 -0.48
N LYS A 134 15.23 24.13 -1.34
CA LYS A 134 14.81 22.77 -1.02
C LYS A 134 16.03 21.89 -0.72
N LYS A 135 15.92 21.05 0.31
CA LYS A 135 16.98 20.13 0.74
C LYS A 135 16.96 18.85 -0.08
N TYR A 136 18.13 18.38 -0.49
CA TYR A 136 18.33 17.12 -1.21
C TYR A 136 19.57 16.38 -0.68
N TYR A 137 19.60 15.07 -0.88
CA TYR A 137 20.83 14.31 -0.69
C TYR A 137 21.85 14.64 -1.78
N VAL A 138 23.11 14.74 -1.38
CA VAL A 138 24.21 15.16 -2.25
C VAL A 138 24.40 14.21 -3.43
N HIS A 139 24.23 12.89 -3.23
CA HIS A 139 24.28 11.94 -4.34
C HIS A 139 23.18 12.19 -5.37
N ARG A 140 21.95 12.55 -4.96
CA ARG A 140 20.86 12.87 -5.89
C ARG A 140 21.15 14.18 -6.66
N ILE A 141 21.80 15.14 -6.01
CA ILE A 141 22.27 16.37 -6.67
C ILE A 141 23.37 16.05 -7.69
N ALA A 142 24.37 15.26 -7.33
CA ALA A 142 25.47 14.87 -8.22
C ALA A 142 24.95 14.08 -9.44
N PHE A 143 24.01 13.17 -9.21
CA PHE A 143 23.33 12.44 -10.28
C PHE A 143 22.59 13.40 -11.23
N TRP A 144 21.80 14.36 -10.70
CA TRP A 144 21.16 15.38 -11.54
C TRP A 144 22.16 16.22 -12.35
N ILE A 145 23.30 16.57 -11.75
CA ILE A 145 24.34 17.36 -12.41
C ILE A 145 24.95 16.61 -13.60
N SER A 146 25.13 15.28 -13.49
CA SER A 146 25.77 14.47 -14.54
C SER A 146 24.84 13.94 -15.62
N HIS A 147 23.54 14.23 -15.53
CA HIS A 147 22.51 13.73 -16.43
C HIS A 147 21.74 14.92 -17.02
N ASP A 148 22.09 15.29 -18.26
CA ASP A 148 21.58 16.48 -18.93
C ASP A 148 20.10 16.38 -19.32
N GLU A 149 19.55 15.17 -19.37
CA GLU A 149 18.12 14.92 -19.61
C GLU A 149 17.21 15.44 -18.48
N TYR A 150 17.75 15.69 -17.29
CA TYR A 150 17.01 16.24 -16.15
C TYR A 150 17.28 17.73 -15.99
N GLU A 151 16.26 18.54 -16.24
CA GLU A 151 16.33 20.00 -16.10
C GLU A 151 16.40 20.41 -14.61
N THR A 152 15.66 19.73 -13.76
CA THR A 152 15.62 19.90 -12.31
C THR A 152 15.82 18.56 -11.59
N ILE A 153 16.21 18.61 -10.31
CA ILE A 153 16.38 17.38 -9.50
C ILE A 153 15.04 16.64 -9.34
N ASP A 154 13.90 17.34 -9.43
CA ASP A 154 12.57 16.74 -9.32
C ASP A 154 12.13 16.00 -10.60
N ASP A 155 12.86 16.16 -11.71
CA ASP A 155 12.62 15.43 -12.96
C ASP A 155 13.21 14.01 -12.92
N ILE A 156 14.07 13.71 -11.94
CA ILE A 156 14.53 12.34 -11.69
C ILE A 156 13.31 11.50 -11.31
N PRO A 157 13.00 10.43 -12.05
CA PRO A 157 11.79 9.64 -11.83
C PRO A 157 11.82 8.97 -10.45
N ASP A 158 10.74 9.17 -9.69
CA ASP A 158 10.55 8.50 -8.40
C ASP A 158 9.88 7.13 -8.54
N VAL A 159 9.39 6.78 -9.74
CA VAL A 159 8.79 5.48 -10.09
C VAL A 159 9.16 5.03 -11.50
N ASP A 160 9.21 3.72 -11.73
CA ASP A 160 9.34 3.11 -13.07
C ASP A 160 7.98 2.97 -13.77
N ASP A 161 7.99 2.46 -15.01
CA ASP A 161 6.78 2.23 -15.84
C ASP A 161 5.77 1.27 -15.18
N ASP A 162 6.24 0.41 -14.28
CA ASP A 162 5.43 -0.54 -13.49
C ASP A 162 4.94 0.06 -12.15
N GLY A 163 5.27 1.34 -11.87
CA GLY A 163 4.91 2.05 -10.65
C GLY A 163 5.73 1.64 -9.42
N GLN A 164 6.88 0.99 -9.61
CA GLN A 164 7.81 0.66 -8.53
C GLN A 164 8.68 1.86 -8.21
N ARG A 165 8.91 2.09 -6.91
CA ARG A 165 9.72 3.21 -6.44
C ARG A 165 11.17 3.10 -6.91
N LEU A 166 11.65 4.18 -7.51
CA LEU A 166 13.03 4.37 -7.95
C LEU A 166 13.80 5.24 -6.95
N VAL A 167 15.09 4.94 -6.82
CA VAL A 167 16.04 5.67 -6.00
C VAL A 167 17.39 5.76 -6.70
N VAL A 168 18.11 6.86 -6.47
CA VAL A 168 19.52 6.97 -6.87
C VAL A 168 20.35 6.21 -5.83
N ARG A 169 21.06 5.17 -6.27
CA ARG A 169 21.85 4.27 -5.43
C ARG A 169 23.35 4.46 -5.63
N HIS A 170 24.13 4.06 -4.63
CA HIS A 170 25.60 4.05 -4.68
C HIS A 170 26.11 2.66 -5.08
N LEU A 171 26.95 2.60 -6.10
CA LEU A 171 27.61 1.38 -6.54
C LEU A 171 28.87 1.07 -5.72
N CYS A 172 29.47 2.09 -5.09
CA CYS A 172 30.75 2.02 -4.36
C CYS A 172 30.62 1.72 -2.85
N GLY A 173 29.41 1.51 -2.32
CA GLY A 173 29.18 1.19 -0.89
C GLY A 173 29.41 2.33 0.10
N GLN A 174 29.92 3.49 -0.33
CA GLN A 174 30.16 4.68 0.49
C GLN A 174 28.97 5.66 0.43
N SER A 175 28.17 5.74 1.50
CA SER A 175 26.91 6.53 1.55
C SER A 175 27.09 8.04 1.37
N SER A 176 28.29 8.54 1.67
CA SER A 176 28.65 9.95 1.51
C SER A 176 29.37 10.27 0.19
N CYS A 177 29.50 9.27 -0.69
CA CYS A 177 30.08 9.46 -2.02
C CYS A 177 29.12 10.25 -2.92
N PHE A 178 29.69 11.10 -3.78
CA PHE A 178 28.97 11.85 -4.81
C PHE A 178 29.70 11.86 -6.16
N GLU A 179 30.64 10.93 -6.37
CA GLU A 179 31.21 10.66 -7.70
C GLU A 179 30.12 10.14 -8.63
N SER A 180 29.86 10.84 -9.73
CA SER A 180 28.70 10.59 -10.59
C SER A 180 28.69 9.20 -11.21
N SER A 181 29.87 8.70 -11.59
CA SER A 181 30.04 7.34 -12.13
C SER A 181 29.73 6.23 -11.13
N HIS A 182 29.66 6.54 -9.84
CA HIS A 182 29.29 5.59 -8.78
C HIS A 182 27.79 5.60 -8.48
N LEU A 183 26.99 6.33 -9.26
CA LEU A 183 25.57 6.53 -9.00
C LEU A 183 24.72 5.97 -10.13
N GLN A 184 23.60 5.33 -9.77
CA GLN A 184 22.68 4.76 -10.74
C GLN A 184 21.24 4.84 -10.24
N ILE A 185 20.26 5.01 -11.13
CA ILE A 185 18.85 4.82 -10.77
C ILE A 185 18.54 3.32 -10.71
N GLY A 186 17.84 2.89 -9.66
CA GLY A 186 17.33 1.53 -9.55
C GLY A 186 16.16 1.44 -8.58
N THR A 187 15.48 0.29 -8.55
CA THR A 187 14.41 0.08 -7.57
C THR A 187 14.98 -0.13 -6.17
N ASP A 188 14.21 0.21 -5.13
CA ASP A 188 14.54 -0.08 -3.71
C ASP A 188 14.94 -1.56 -3.49
N SER A 189 14.35 -2.46 -4.29
CA SER A 189 14.60 -3.90 -4.21
C SER A 189 15.97 -4.32 -4.74
N VAL A 190 16.46 -3.60 -5.75
CA VAL A 190 17.78 -3.79 -6.37
C VAL A 190 18.85 -3.11 -5.51
N ASN A 191 18.59 -1.88 -5.04
CA ASN A 191 19.45 -1.11 -4.14
C ASN A 191 19.83 -1.90 -2.86
N SER A 192 18.84 -2.47 -2.16
CA SER A 192 19.13 -3.22 -0.92
C SER A 192 19.83 -4.57 -1.13
N TYR A 193 19.71 -5.18 -2.32
CA TYR A 193 20.21 -6.54 -2.57
C TYR A 193 21.59 -6.52 -3.24
N GLU A 194 21.74 -5.82 -4.36
CA GLU A 194 23.00 -5.78 -5.11
C GLU A 194 24.05 -4.93 -4.41
N ASP A 195 23.69 -3.76 -3.87
CA ASP A 195 24.68 -2.86 -3.26
C ASP A 195 25.27 -3.47 -1.98
N LYS A 196 24.49 -4.28 -1.23
CA LYS A 196 25.01 -5.04 -0.08
C LYS A 196 25.89 -6.23 -0.48
N ILE A 197 25.70 -6.79 -1.68
CA ILE A 197 26.56 -7.84 -2.22
C ILE A 197 27.86 -7.21 -2.68
N ASN A 198 27.79 -6.12 -3.45
CA ASN A 198 28.95 -5.38 -3.94
C ASN A 198 29.79 -4.79 -2.80
N ALA A 199 29.13 -4.22 -1.78
CA ALA A 199 29.81 -3.73 -0.57
C ALA A 199 30.23 -4.86 0.39
N GLY A 200 29.94 -6.14 0.09
CA GLY A 200 30.30 -7.29 0.92
C GLY A 200 29.63 -7.35 2.31
N THR A 201 28.69 -6.45 2.61
CA THR A 201 28.03 -6.30 3.92
C THR A 201 26.84 -7.23 4.12
N MET A 202 26.40 -7.95 3.08
CA MET A 202 25.27 -8.86 3.17
C MET A 202 25.58 -10.08 4.04
N GLN A 203 25.00 -10.11 5.24
CA GLN A 203 25.04 -11.26 6.15
C GLN A 203 24.14 -12.38 5.59
N ARG A 204 24.72 -13.30 4.82
CA ARG A 204 24.03 -14.46 4.21
C ARG A 204 24.98 -15.66 4.09
N GLY A 205 24.41 -16.85 3.89
CA GLY A 205 25.21 -18.07 3.79
C GLY A 205 26.03 -18.28 5.06
N GLU A 206 27.30 -18.64 4.92
CA GLU A 206 28.22 -18.87 6.06
C GLU A 206 28.41 -17.62 6.92
N LYS A 207 28.30 -16.42 6.34
CA LYS A 207 28.45 -15.16 7.10
C LYS A 207 27.30 -14.92 8.08
N HIS A 208 26.13 -15.54 7.87
CA HIS A 208 24.98 -15.30 8.73
C HIS A 208 25.14 -16.01 10.09
N HIS A 209 24.93 -15.30 11.20
CA HIS A 209 25.12 -15.84 12.57
C HIS A 209 24.31 -17.10 12.88
N ASN A 210 23.10 -17.25 12.33
CA ASN A 210 22.29 -18.48 12.46
C ASN A 210 22.65 -19.59 11.45
N CYS A 211 23.75 -19.47 10.71
CA CYS A 211 24.17 -20.50 9.78
C CYS A 211 24.71 -21.72 10.55
N SER A 212 24.32 -22.91 10.09
CA SER A 212 24.72 -24.20 10.69
C SER A 212 25.37 -25.14 9.69
N ILE A 213 25.54 -24.72 8.43
CA ILE A 213 26.12 -25.53 7.35
C ILE A 213 27.08 -24.69 6.50
N SER A 214 28.02 -25.34 5.83
CA SER A 214 28.91 -24.68 4.87
C SER A 214 28.21 -24.41 3.53
N GLU A 215 28.76 -23.48 2.75
CA GLU A 215 28.33 -23.20 1.39
C GLU A 215 28.51 -24.43 0.49
N GLU A 216 29.59 -25.18 0.68
CA GLU A 216 29.85 -26.42 -0.05
C GLU A 216 28.78 -27.48 0.23
N LEU A 217 28.39 -27.65 1.50
CA LEU A 217 27.31 -28.55 1.87
C LEU A 217 25.96 -28.08 1.31
N ALA A 218 25.70 -26.77 1.34
CA ALA A 218 24.50 -26.20 0.75
C ALA A 218 24.44 -26.43 -0.78
N LYS A 219 25.58 -26.34 -1.50
CA LYS A 219 25.70 -26.69 -2.92
C LYS A 219 25.34 -28.16 -3.16
N LYS A 220 25.95 -29.09 -2.42
CA LYS A 220 25.67 -30.53 -2.53
C LYS A 220 24.19 -30.85 -2.31
N ILE A 221 23.58 -30.28 -1.26
CA ILE A 221 22.15 -30.43 -0.98
C ILE A 221 21.31 -29.88 -2.15
N LYS A 222 21.63 -28.68 -2.65
CA LYS A 222 20.87 -28.05 -3.73
C LYS A 222 20.94 -28.83 -5.04
N TRP A 223 22.12 -29.36 -5.38
CA TRP A 223 22.34 -30.12 -6.61
C TRP A 223 21.80 -31.55 -6.55
N SER A 224 21.63 -32.11 -5.34
CA SER A 224 20.99 -33.41 -5.14
C SER A 224 19.48 -33.44 -5.45
N LYS A 225 18.86 -32.28 -5.74
CA LYS A 225 17.43 -32.19 -6.05
C LYS A 225 17.16 -32.65 -7.48
N LEU A 226 16.67 -33.89 -7.61
CA LEU A 226 16.29 -34.50 -8.89
C LEU A 226 14.77 -34.49 -9.12
N ASP A 227 14.36 -34.71 -10.37
CA ASP A 227 12.94 -34.88 -10.70
C ASP A 227 12.42 -36.22 -10.16
N ARG A 228 11.12 -36.31 -9.87
CA ARG A 228 10.50 -37.55 -9.36
C ARG A 228 10.59 -38.73 -10.33
N SER A 229 10.77 -38.45 -11.63
CA SER A 229 10.98 -39.48 -12.66
C SER A 229 12.42 -40.00 -12.73
N ASP A 230 13.37 -39.36 -12.04
CA ASP A 230 14.77 -39.76 -12.04
C ASP A 230 14.98 -41.03 -11.18
N LYS A 231 15.78 -41.97 -11.68
CA LYS A 231 16.09 -43.23 -10.99
C LYS A 231 16.80 -43.00 -9.64
N ASN A 232 17.54 -41.91 -9.52
CA ASN A 232 18.28 -41.55 -8.31
C ASN A 232 17.51 -40.55 -7.43
N TYR A 233 16.20 -40.36 -7.68
CA TYR A 233 15.38 -39.45 -6.89
C TYR A 233 15.39 -39.82 -5.40
N MET A 234 15.67 -38.82 -4.57
CA MET A 234 15.54 -38.90 -3.11
C MET A 234 14.61 -37.80 -2.62
N THR A 235 13.68 -38.15 -1.74
CA THR A 235 12.83 -37.20 -1.03
C THR A 235 13.69 -36.27 -0.15
N ALA A 236 13.17 -35.08 0.16
CA ALA A 236 13.88 -34.13 1.03
C ALA A 236 14.22 -34.72 2.42
N LYS A 237 13.44 -35.69 2.91
CA LYS A 237 13.76 -36.41 4.17
C LYS A 237 14.94 -37.35 4.01
N GLU A 238 14.96 -38.16 2.96
CA GLU A 238 16.08 -39.08 2.68
C GLU A 238 17.38 -38.32 2.44
N ARG A 239 17.31 -37.20 1.70
CA ARG A 239 18.49 -36.33 1.50
C ARG A 239 18.96 -35.69 2.81
N ALA A 240 18.05 -35.29 3.68
CA ALA A 240 18.41 -34.76 5.00
C ALA A 240 19.21 -35.77 5.82
N VAL A 241 18.78 -37.04 5.83
CA VAL A 241 19.52 -38.13 6.47
C VAL A 241 20.87 -38.34 5.80
N HIS A 242 20.91 -38.41 4.47
CA HIS A 242 22.13 -38.62 3.70
C HIS A 242 23.20 -37.55 3.94
N PHE A 243 22.80 -36.28 4.04
CA PHE A 243 23.71 -35.16 4.28
C PHE A 243 23.95 -34.87 5.77
N GLY A 244 23.33 -35.61 6.69
CA GLY A 244 23.48 -35.39 8.13
C GLY A 244 22.92 -34.05 8.62
N VAL A 245 21.88 -33.52 7.98
CA VAL A 245 21.28 -32.21 8.31
C VAL A 245 19.80 -32.34 8.66
N SER A 246 19.23 -31.32 9.31
CA SER A 246 17.80 -31.32 9.58
C SER A 246 16.97 -31.25 8.30
N PHE A 247 15.81 -31.92 8.26
CA PHE A 247 14.85 -31.82 7.15
C PHE A 247 14.50 -30.36 6.80
N ARG A 248 14.40 -29.49 7.82
CA ARG A 248 14.11 -28.06 7.65
C ARG A 248 15.17 -27.34 6.81
N ILE A 249 16.44 -27.73 6.91
CA ILE A 249 17.52 -27.16 6.10
C ILE A 249 17.31 -27.53 4.63
N VAL A 250 17.11 -28.83 4.34
CA VAL A 250 16.89 -29.31 2.97
C VAL A 250 15.64 -28.68 2.35
N ASP A 251 14.53 -28.65 3.08
CA ASP A 251 13.27 -28.04 2.63
C ASP A 251 13.43 -26.55 2.29
N LYS A 252 14.12 -25.78 3.15
CA LYS A 252 14.35 -24.35 2.89
C LYS A 252 15.29 -24.09 1.71
N ILE A 253 16.33 -24.92 1.53
CA ILE A 253 17.23 -24.83 0.37
C ILE A 253 16.45 -25.18 -0.91
N ASP A 254 15.69 -26.26 -0.90
CA ASP A 254 14.87 -26.70 -2.05
C ASP A 254 13.84 -25.67 -2.48
N ASN A 255 13.28 -24.94 -1.53
CA ASN A 255 12.31 -23.87 -1.75
C ASN A 255 12.98 -22.51 -2.01
N ASN A 256 14.32 -22.45 -2.12
CA ASN A 256 15.11 -21.22 -2.27
C ASN A 256 14.75 -20.15 -1.23
N GLU A 257 14.51 -20.54 0.01
CA GLU A 257 14.35 -19.63 1.16
C GLU A 257 15.70 -19.28 1.79
N THR A 258 16.63 -20.22 1.76
CA THR A 258 18.01 -20.07 2.20
C THR A 258 18.93 -20.43 1.04
N TRP A 259 20.14 -19.86 0.99
CA TRP A 259 21.12 -20.17 -0.05
C TRP A 259 20.61 -19.97 -1.49
N SER A 260 19.70 -19.00 -1.70
CA SER A 260 19.11 -18.68 -3.01
C SER A 260 20.13 -18.12 -4.01
N HIS A 261 21.23 -17.56 -3.52
CA HIS A 261 22.33 -17.02 -4.34
C HIS A 261 23.20 -18.10 -4.98
N ILE A 262 23.14 -19.34 -4.49
CA ILE A 262 23.84 -20.48 -5.10
C ILE A 262 23.05 -20.92 -6.35
N PRO A 263 23.67 -21.14 -7.51
CA PRO A 263 22.99 -21.70 -8.68
C PRO A 263 22.49 -23.13 -8.42
N ASP A 264 21.36 -23.50 -9.01
CA ASP A 264 20.94 -24.90 -9.04
C ASP A 264 21.83 -25.76 -9.97
N LYS A 265 21.53 -27.06 -10.09
CA LYS A 265 22.33 -27.99 -10.91
C LYS A 265 22.41 -27.62 -12.40
N ASN A 266 21.48 -26.76 -12.87
CA ASN A 266 21.43 -26.29 -14.26
C ASN A 266 22.04 -24.89 -14.41
N GLY A 267 22.70 -24.36 -13.38
CA GLY A 267 23.28 -23.02 -13.39
C GLY A 267 22.26 -21.89 -13.14
N ILE A 268 21.01 -22.19 -12.82
CA ILE A 268 19.98 -21.17 -12.65
C ILE A 268 20.04 -20.58 -11.24
N ILE A 269 20.26 -19.27 -11.15
CA ILE A 269 20.13 -18.51 -9.91
C ILE A 269 18.71 -17.94 -9.81
N LEU A 270 17.91 -18.50 -8.90
CA LEU A 270 16.59 -17.96 -8.59
C LEU A 270 16.75 -16.76 -7.64
N SER A 271 16.88 -15.57 -8.22
CA SER A 271 16.96 -14.34 -7.43
C SER A 271 15.74 -14.20 -6.52
N THR A 272 15.96 -13.69 -5.31
CA THR A 272 14.88 -13.37 -4.36
C THR A 272 13.83 -12.46 -5.00
N ALA A 273 14.23 -11.60 -5.96
CA ALA A 273 13.33 -10.79 -6.78
C ALA A 273 12.40 -11.63 -7.66
N ARG A 274 12.92 -12.56 -8.47
CA ARG A 274 12.10 -13.46 -9.32
C ARG A 274 11.17 -14.34 -8.50
N LYS A 275 11.59 -14.79 -7.31
CA LYS A 275 10.72 -15.51 -6.37
C LYS A 275 9.58 -14.63 -5.88
N ARG A 276 9.87 -13.41 -5.41
CA ARG A 276 8.87 -12.42 -4.97
C ARG A 276 7.90 -12.08 -6.08
N GLU A 277 8.41 -11.93 -7.31
CA GLU A 277 7.61 -11.68 -8.51
C GLU A 277 6.66 -12.85 -8.80
N ARG A 278 7.17 -14.10 -8.80
CA ARG A 278 6.34 -15.30 -8.98
C ARG A 278 5.25 -15.42 -7.90
N GLU A 279 5.57 -15.15 -6.64
CA GLU A 279 4.60 -15.16 -5.54
C GLU A 279 3.54 -14.05 -5.69
N ARG A 280 3.96 -12.85 -6.10
CA ARG A 280 3.07 -11.73 -6.42
C ARG A 280 2.12 -12.09 -7.56
N ASN A 281 2.66 -12.64 -8.66
CA ASN A 281 1.91 -13.06 -9.84
C ASN A 281 0.94 -14.20 -9.50
N ALA A 282 1.34 -15.15 -8.65
CA ALA A 282 0.46 -16.22 -8.17
C ALA A 282 -0.72 -15.67 -7.35
N LYS A 283 -0.48 -14.69 -6.47
CA LYS A 283 -1.53 -14.02 -5.69
C LYS A 283 -2.48 -13.21 -6.59
N ILE A 284 -1.96 -12.48 -7.57
CA ILE A 284 -2.75 -11.72 -8.56
C ILE A 284 -3.63 -12.68 -9.37
N LYS A 285 -3.04 -13.76 -9.90
CA LYS A 285 -3.75 -14.81 -10.63
C LYS A 285 -4.84 -15.44 -9.78
N ALA A 286 -4.57 -15.74 -8.50
CA ALA A 286 -5.56 -16.30 -7.58
C ALA A 286 -6.69 -15.31 -7.25
N LYS A 287 -6.39 -14.01 -7.14
CA LYS A 287 -7.37 -12.93 -6.87
C LYS A 287 -8.34 -12.75 -8.04
N ASN A 288 -7.82 -12.76 -9.27
CA ASN A 288 -8.57 -12.43 -10.49
C ASN A 288 -9.21 -13.66 -11.17
N ARG A 289 -8.89 -14.88 -10.73
CA ARG A 289 -9.43 -16.11 -11.33
C ARG A 289 -10.92 -16.26 -11.08
N LYS A 290 -11.69 -16.37 -12.16
CA LYS A 290 -13.10 -16.81 -12.17
C LYS A 290 -13.19 -18.28 -11.78
N TRP A 291 -14.09 -18.62 -10.86
CA TRP A 291 -14.27 -20.00 -10.41
C TRP A 291 -15.19 -20.77 -11.37
N THR A 292 -14.80 -22.01 -11.67
CA THR A 292 -15.64 -22.94 -12.44
C THR A 292 -16.66 -23.64 -11.54
N GLU A 293 -17.65 -24.31 -12.13
CA GLU A 293 -18.64 -25.09 -11.36
C GLU A 293 -17.99 -26.16 -10.48
N LYS A 294 -16.97 -26.85 -11.00
CA LYS A 294 -16.18 -27.82 -10.23
C LYS A 294 -15.54 -27.18 -9.00
N MET A 295 -15.01 -25.96 -9.13
CA MET A 295 -14.38 -25.24 -8.03
C MET A 295 -15.38 -24.83 -6.95
N PHE A 296 -16.60 -24.40 -7.33
CA PHE A 296 -17.66 -24.12 -6.37
C PHE A 296 -18.13 -25.38 -5.64
N LYS A 297 -18.27 -26.52 -6.35
CA LYS A 297 -18.58 -27.81 -5.73
C LYS A 297 -17.53 -28.22 -4.70
N GLN A 298 -16.25 -28.10 -5.03
CA GLN A 298 -15.15 -28.37 -4.10
C GLN A 298 -15.18 -27.44 -2.87
N ALA A 299 -15.47 -26.15 -3.07
CA ALA A 299 -15.60 -25.19 -1.99
C ALA A 299 -16.78 -25.52 -1.06
N ARG A 300 -17.93 -25.91 -1.62
CA ARG A 300 -19.11 -26.35 -0.87
C ARG A 300 -18.83 -27.60 -0.05
N TRP A 301 -18.25 -28.63 -0.66
CA TRP A 301 -17.86 -29.85 0.04
C TRP A 301 -16.94 -29.54 1.24
N LYS A 302 -15.94 -28.67 1.03
CA LYS A 302 -15.02 -28.27 2.10
C LYS A 302 -15.72 -27.50 3.23
N LEU A 303 -16.68 -26.63 2.89
CA LEU A 303 -17.46 -25.87 3.87
C LEU A 303 -18.38 -26.77 4.69
N ASP A 304 -19.07 -27.70 4.01
CA ASP A 304 -19.99 -28.66 4.64
C ASP A 304 -19.24 -29.66 5.53
N ALA A 305 -18.07 -30.15 5.10
CA ALA A 305 -17.23 -31.06 5.88
C ALA A 305 -16.69 -30.46 7.19
N ARG A 306 -16.60 -29.12 7.28
CA ARG A 306 -16.10 -28.38 8.45
C ARG A 306 -17.18 -27.55 9.15
N SER A 307 -18.43 -27.97 9.02
CA SER A 307 -19.53 -27.33 9.72
C SER A 307 -20.59 -28.35 10.15
N LYS A 308 -21.30 -28.04 11.22
CA LYS A 308 -22.38 -28.89 11.76
C LYS A 308 -23.65 -28.08 11.95
N ILE A 309 -24.80 -28.72 11.76
CA ILE A 309 -26.09 -28.08 12.06
C ILE A 309 -26.26 -28.03 13.57
N ASP A 310 -26.49 -26.84 14.10
CA ASP A 310 -26.78 -26.60 15.51
C ASP A 310 -28.28 -26.81 15.76
N ARG A 311 -28.66 -28.07 16.03
CA ARG A 311 -30.06 -28.49 16.27
C ARG A 311 -30.61 -27.98 17.61
N ASN A 312 -29.72 -27.62 18.54
CA ASN A 312 -30.09 -27.11 19.86
C ASN A 312 -30.18 -25.57 19.87
N GLY A 313 -29.77 -24.92 18.78
CA GLY A 313 -29.77 -23.46 18.65
C GLY A 313 -31.10 -22.87 18.20
N ARG A 314 -31.23 -21.55 18.40
CA ARG A 314 -32.38 -20.76 17.90
C ARG A 314 -32.48 -20.85 16.37
N LYS A 315 -33.68 -21.14 15.87
CA LYS A 315 -33.99 -21.09 14.43
C LYS A 315 -34.08 -19.63 13.95
N TYR A 316 -33.59 -19.38 12.74
CA TYR A 316 -33.86 -18.15 11.99
C TYR A 316 -34.69 -18.49 10.75
N LYS A 317 -35.86 -17.85 10.60
CA LYS A 317 -36.85 -18.14 9.53
C LYS A 317 -36.99 -19.65 9.28
N ASN A 318 -37.33 -20.39 10.34
CA ASN A 318 -37.57 -21.84 10.31
C ASN A 318 -36.38 -22.74 9.93
N SER A 319 -35.14 -22.24 9.96
CA SER A 319 -33.94 -23.06 9.72
C SER A 319 -32.87 -22.88 10.79
N PHE A 320 -32.19 -23.97 11.14
CA PHE A 320 -31.11 -24.00 12.13
C PHE A 320 -29.83 -23.35 11.61
N CYS A 321 -29.01 -22.81 12.51
CA CYS A 321 -27.68 -22.36 12.17
C CYS A 321 -26.80 -23.56 11.77
N ARG A 322 -25.87 -23.35 10.84
CA ARG A 322 -24.81 -24.31 10.51
C ARG A 322 -23.51 -23.70 10.97
N LEU A 323 -22.95 -24.18 12.07
CA LEU A 323 -21.79 -23.56 12.72
C LEU A 323 -20.49 -24.16 12.18
N TRP A 324 -19.53 -23.28 11.90
CA TRP A 324 -18.16 -23.67 11.57
C TRP A 324 -17.48 -24.35 12.76
N THR A 325 -16.79 -25.47 12.52
CA THR A 325 -16.10 -26.26 13.55
C THR A 325 -14.58 -26.24 13.43
N GLY A 326 -14.03 -25.54 12.42
CA GLY A 326 -12.59 -25.39 12.26
C GLY A 326 -12.00 -24.28 13.15
N LYS A 327 -10.69 -24.06 13.02
CA LYS A 327 -9.97 -23.00 13.76
C LYS A 327 -10.58 -21.62 13.49
N CYS A 328 -10.73 -20.85 14.57
CA CYS A 328 -11.16 -19.46 14.57
C CYS A 328 -10.01 -18.58 15.05
N ALA A 329 -9.92 -17.35 14.55
CA ALA A 329 -8.98 -16.38 15.07
C ALA A 329 -9.50 -15.72 16.36
N PRO A 330 -8.63 -15.04 17.14
CA PRO A 330 -9.04 -14.35 18.38
C PRO A 330 -10.13 -13.30 18.19
N ASP A 331 -10.26 -12.75 16.97
CA ASP A 331 -11.32 -11.81 16.57
C ASP A 331 -12.72 -12.46 16.45
N GLY A 332 -12.83 -13.78 16.66
CA GLY A 332 -14.07 -14.54 16.54
C GLY A 332 -14.48 -14.88 15.11
N TYR A 333 -13.66 -14.52 14.11
CA TYR A 333 -13.92 -14.83 12.71
C TYR A 333 -13.12 -16.05 12.24
N ALA A 334 -13.81 -16.95 11.55
CA ALA A 334 -13.20 -18.12 10.94
C ALA A 334 -12.72 -17.83 9.51
N ARG A 335 -11.52 -18.32 9.19
CA ARG A 335 -10.87 -18.21 7.88
C ARG A 335 -10.49 -19.61 7.37
N THR A 336 -10.55 -19.81 6.07
CA THR A 336 -10.11 -21.06 5.42
C THR A 336 -9.34 -20.76 4.14
N MET A 337 -8.38 -21.62 3.79
CA MET A 337 -7.68 -21.58 2.51
C MET A 337 -8.49 -22.36 1.47
N ILE A 338 -8.80 -21.76 0.32
CA ILE A 338 -9.48 -22.42 -0.80
C ILE A 338 -8.92 -21.91 -2.12
N HIS A 339 -8.51 -22.83 -3.00
CA HIS A 339 -7.92 -22.53 -4.30
C HIS A 339 -6.75 -21.52 -4.25
N GLY A 340 -5.92 -21.55 -3.20
CA GLY A 340 -4.79 -20.62 -3.04
C GLY A 340 -5.17 -19.22 -2.51
N LYS A 341 -6.42 -19.03 -2.05
CA LYS A 341 -6.88 -17.79 -1.41
C LYS A 341 -7.35 -18.08 0.02
N GLN A 342 -6.87 -17.28 0.97
CA GLN A 342 -7.43 -17.23 2.32
C GLN A 342 -8.72 -16.39 2.29
N ILE A 343 -9.81 -16.96 2.77
CA ILE A 343 -11.13 -16.32 2.76
C ILE A 343 -11.87 -16.55 4.09
N PHE A 344 -12.65 -15.57 4.53
CA PHE A 344 -13.57 -15.74 5.65
C PHE A 344 -14.67 -16.74 5.30
N VAL A 345 -15.00 -17.63 6.24
CA VAL A 345 -15.92 -18.77 5.96
C VAL A 345 -17.34 -18.31 5.63
N HIS A 346 -17.81 -17.22 6.23
CA HIS A 346 -19.13 -16.66 5.94
C HIS A 346 -19.16 -16.01 4.53
N ILE A 347 -18.07 -15.38 4.10
CA ILE A 347 -17.93 -14.86 2.72
C ILE A 347 -17.90 -16.01 1.73
N LEU A 348 -17.18 -17.09 2.06
CA LEU A 348 -17.15 -18.30 1.23
C LEU A 348 -18.57 -18.89 1.06
N ALA A 349 -19.36 -18.96 2.14
CA ALA A 349 -20.74 -19.42 2.07
C ALA A 349 -21.62 -18.55 1.16
N CYS A 350 -21.47 -17.22 1.21
CA CYS A 350 -22.13 -16.31 0.26
C CYS A 350 -21.63 -16.49 -1.18
N HIS A 351 -20.32 -16.63 -1.41
CA HIS A 351 -19.77 -16.89 -2.74
C HIS A 351 -20.34 -18.16 -3.37
N ILE A 352 -20.46 -19.24 -2.57
CA ILE A 352 -21.07 -20.50 -3.01
C ILE A 352 -22.56 -20.30 -3.33
N LYS A 353 -23.29 -19.59 -2.46
CA LYS A 353 -24.73 -19.32 -2.63
C LYS A 353 -25.03 -18.56 -3.92
N TYR A 354 -24.32 -17.47 -4.16
CA TYR A 354 -24.57 -16.55 -5.27
C TYR A 354 -23.73 -16.85 -6.50
N ARG A 355 -22.93 -17.93 -6.48
CA ARG A 355 -22.04 -18.35 -7.58
C ARG A 355 -21.14 -17.22 -8.08
N THR A 356 -20.62 -16.42 -7.15
CA THR A 356 -19.73 -15.27 -7.44
C THR A 356 -18.52 -15.28 -6.51
N THR A 357 -17.42 -14.70 -6.97
CA THR A 357 -16.21 -14.45 -6.14
C THR A 357 -15.97 -12.96 -5.89
N ASN A 358 -16.88 -12.10 -6.38
CA ASN A 358 -16.85 -10.66 -6.21
C ASN A 358 -18.11 -10.23 -5.44
N SER A 359 -17.93 -9.54 -4.31
CA SER A 359 -19.03 -8.96 -3.54
C SER A 359 -19.38 -7.54 -3.96
N GLY A 360 -18.67 -6.94 -4.94
CA GLY A 360 -18.94 -5.58 -5.40
C GLY A 360 -18.74 -4.50 -4.33
N GLY A 361 -17.90 -4.77 -3.32
CA GLY A 361 -17.74 -3.90 -2.16
C GLY A 361 -18.78 -4.12 -1.06
N LEU A 362 -19.76 -5.01 -1.26
CA LEU A 362 -20.75 -5.36 -0.25
C LEU A 362 -20.15 -6.24 0.85
N GLN A 363 -20.67 -6.07 2.06
CA GLN A 363 -20.34 -6.87 3.25
C GLN A 363 -21.31 -8.04 3.37
N VAL A 364 -20.93 -9.06 4.15
CA VAL A 364 -21.81 -10.21 4.40
C VAL A 364 -22.52 -10.06 5.73
N LEU A 365 -23.84 -10.09 5.68
CA LEU A 365 -24.75 -9.92 6.81
C LEU A 365 -25.09 -11.28 7.42
N HIS A 366 -25.10 -11.36 8.75
CA HIS A 366 -25.54 -12.55 9.48
C HIS A 366 -26.94 -12.30 10.03
N LYS A 367 -27.97 -12.63 9.26
CA LYS A 367 -29.37 -12.40 9.67
C LYS A 367 -29.80 -13.20 10.92
N CYS A 368 -28.99 -14.18 11.32
CA CYS A 368 -29.19 -14.98 12.53
C CYS A 368 -28.42 -14.44 13.75
N GLY A 369 -27.59 -13.40 13.60
CA GLY A 369 -26.74 -12.84 14.65
C GLY A 369 -25.56 -13.71 15.09
N ARG A 370 -25.34 -14.90 14.51
CA ARG A 370 -24.25 -15.82 14.90
C ARG A 370 -23.04 -15.73 13.96
N ARG A 371 -21.92 -15.20 14.46
CA ARG A 371 -20.67 -14.95 13.69
C ARG A 371 -20.05 -16.20 13.02
N LEU A 372 -20.28 -17.39 13.57
CA LEU A 372 -19.77 -18.66 13.04
C LEU A 372 -20.78 -19.40 12.14
N CYS A 373 -21.95 -18.81 11.90
CA CYS A 373 -22.95 -19.42 11.03
C CYS A 373 -22.53 -19.33 9.55
N VAL A 374 -22.46 -20.48 8.90
CA VAL A 374 -22.19 -20.63 7.46
C VAL A 374 -23.42 -21.13 6.70
N ASN A 375 -24.61 -21.08 7.30
CA ASN A 375 -25.85 -21.47 6.61
C ASN A 375 -26.16 -20.46 5.50
N PRO A 376 -26.20 -20.88 4.21
CA PRO A 376 -26.50 -19.97 3.10
C PRO A 376 -27.83 -19.22 3.22
N LYS A 377 -28.85 -19.81 3.88
CA LYS A 377 -30.14 -19.16 4.09
C LYS A 377 -30.07 -18.00 5.09
N HIS A 378 -29.03 -17.95 5.92
CA HIS A 378 -28.85 -16.94 6.97
C HIS A 378 -27.88 -15.83 6.58
N LEU A 379 -27.26 -15.94 5.40
CA LEU A 379 -26.25 -15.02 4.90
C LEU A 379 -26.72 -14.30 3.63
N SER A 380 -26.39 -13.02 3.51
CA SER A 380 -26.58 -12.25 2.27
C SER A 380 -25.50 -11.18 2.13
N PHE A 381 -25.32 -10.69 0.91
CA PHE A 381 -24.59 -9.44 0.69
C PHE A 381 -25.48 -8.26 1.09
N GLY A 382 -24.86 -7.21 1.61
CA GLY A 382 -25.49 -5.94 1.93
C GLY A 382 -24.46 -4.82 2.06
N SER A 383 -24.94 -3.59 2.02
CA SER A 383 -24.16 -2.38 2.23
C SER A 383 -23.61 -2.29 3.65
N ALA A 384 -22.64 -1.39 3.85
CA ALA A 384 -22.12 -1.08 5.18
C ALA A 384 -23.21 -0.55 6.13
N ILE A 385 -24.18 0.20 5.60
CA ILE A 385 -25.33 0.74 6.34
C ILE A 385 -26.22 -0.40 6.84
N GLU A 386 -26.58 -1.34 5.96
CA GLU A 386 -27.36 -2.52 6.34
C GLU A 386 -26.60 -3.41 7.33
N ASN A 387 -25.27 -3.51 7.23
CA ASN A 387 -24.46 -4.24 8.21
C ASN A 387 -24.42 -3.55 9.58
N ALA A 388 -24.40 -2.21 9.62
CA ALA A 388 -24.49 -1.46 10.85
C ALA A 388 -25.88 -1.64 11.49
N ALA A 389 -26.95 -1.63 10.69
CA ALA A 389 -28.31 -1.89 11.16
C ALA A 389 -28.48 -3.33 11.70
N ASP A 390 -27.93 -4.33 11.01
CA ASP A 390 -27.92 -5.73 11.44
C ASP A 390 -27.20 -5.91 12.80
N LYS A 391 -26.06 -5.23 12.98
CA LYS A 391 -25.34 -5.19 14.27
C LYS A 391 -26.17 -4.56 15.39
N LYS A 392 -26.93 -3.49 15.09
CA LYS A 392 -27.83 -2.83 16.05
C LYS A 392 -28.99 -3.75 16.43
N MET A 393 -29.63 -4.38 15.43
CA MET A 393 -30.74 -5.31 15.62
C MET A 393 -30.35 -6.56 16.43
N HIS A 394 -29.16 -7.09 16.21
CA HIS A 394 -28.68 -8.29 16.91
C HIS A 394 -27.91 -8.01 18.21
N GLY A 395 -27.83 -6.74 18.67
CA GLY A 395 -27.13 -6.39 19.90
C GLY A 395 -25.63 -6.71 19.88
N THR A 396 -25.03 -6.80 18.68
CA THR A 396 -23.59 -7.07 18.51
C THR A 396 -22.77 -5.81 18.25
N SER A 397 -23.43 -4.65 18.22
CA SER A 397 -22.79 -3.36 18.49
C SER A 397 -22.21 -3.38 19.91
N GLY A 398 -21.08 -2.73 20.17
CA GLY A 398 -20.47 -2.69 21.52
C GLY A 398 -21.32 -2.02 22.62
N ARG A 399 -22.58 -1.70 22.30
CA ARG A 399 -23.60 -1.13 23.17
C ARG A 399 -24.30 -2.25 23.92
N LYS A 400 -24.15 -2.27 25.24
CA LYS A 400 -24.70 -3.32 26.14
C LYS A 400 -26.21 -3.22 26.36
N LEU A 401 -26.79 -2.03 26.13
CA LEU A 401 -28.21 -1.71 26.38
C LEU A 401 -28.92 -1.29 25.07
N THR A 402 -30.24 -1.42 25.03
CA THR A 402 -31.09 -0.86 23.95
C THR A 402 -31.42 0.62 24.19
N MET A 403 -32.01 1.29 23.19
CA MET A 403 -32.42 2.70 23.35
C MET A 403 -33.58 2.83 24.35
N GLU A 404 -34.49 1.86 24.35
CA GLU A 404 -35.61 1.78 25.28
C GLU A 404 -35.12 1.60 26.72
N GLN A 405 -34.12 0.73 26.94
CA GLN A 405 -33.48 0.55 28.24
C GLN A 405 -32.72 1.81 28.70
N ALA A 406 -32.07 2.52 27.77
CA ALA A 406 -31.42 3.80 28.10
C ALA A 406 -32.43 4.88 28.51
N ASN A 407 -33.60 4.93 27.86
CA ASN A 407 -34.70 5.82 28.24
C ASN A 407 -35.33 5.43 29.58
N GLU A 408 -35.51 4.13 29.84
CA GLU A 408 -35.97 3.63 31.13
C GLU A 408 -35.01 4.02 32.26
N ILE A 409 -33.69 3.88 32.05
CA ILE A 409 -32.65 4.30 33.01
C ILE A 409 -32.75 5.80 33.33
N ARG A 410 -33.01 6.66 32.34
CA ARG A 410 -33.20 8.10 32.55
C ARG A 410 -34.43 8.40 33.40
N LEU A 411 -35.54 7.72 33.11
CA LEU A 411 -36.79 7.88 33.86
C LEU A 411 -36.66 7.41 35.30
N LEU A 412 -36.06 6.23 35.51
CA LEU A 412 -35.81 5.68 36.85
C LEU A 412 -34.87 6.57 37.66
N TYR A 413 -33.81 7.11 37.06
CA TYR A 413 -32.94 8.05 37.76
C TYR A 413 -33.64 9.37 38.10
N LYS A 414 -34.46 9.89 37.18
CA LYS A 414 -35.21 11.15 37.36
C LYS A 414 -36.29 11.03 38.45
N SER A 415 -36.81 9.83 38.70
CA SER A 415 -37.80 9.60 39.77
C SER A 415 -37.25 9.89 41.17
N GLY A 416 -35.91 9.84 41.36
CA GLY A 416 -35.27 10.00 42.67
C GLY A 416 -35.21 8.72 43.50
N ASP A 417 -36.00 7.70 43.16
CA ASP A 417 -36.07 6.42 43.88
C ASP A 417 -34.87 5.49 43.63
N TYR A 418 -34.09 5.76 42.58
CA TYR A 418 -32.95 4.94 42.16
C TYR A 418 -31.66 5.76 42.12
N LYS A 419 -30.64 5.32 42.85
CA LYS A 419 -29.28 5.85 42.70
C LYS A 419 -28.59 5.17 41.53
N GLN A 420 -27.54 5.79 40.99
CA GLN A 420 -26.77 5.22 39.88
C GLN A 420 -26.25 3.81 40.20
N ILE A 421 -25.89 3.53 41.46
CA ILE A 421 -25.44 2.21 41.92
C ILE A 421 -26.56 1.17 41.78
N ASP A 422 -27.80 1.51 42.09
CA ASP A 422 -28.93 0.59 41.96
C ASP A 422 -29.18 0.24 40.50
N LEU A 423 -29.03 1.23 39.61
CA LEU A 423 -29.14 1.04 38.16
C LEU A 423 -27.98 0.21 37.58
N THR A 424 -26.76 0.35 38.10
CA THR A 424 -25.64 -0.52 37.67
C THR A 424 -25.91 -2.00 37.95
N LYS A 425 -26.48 -2.31 39.12
CA LYS A 425 -26.85 -3.67 39.52
C LYS A 425 -28.03 -4.18 38.70
N LYS A 426 -29.07 -3.35 38.53
CA LYS A 426 -30.30 -3.70 37.80
C LYS A 426 -30.03 -4.03 36.32
N TYR A 427 -29.14 -3.29 35.67
CA TYR A 427 -28.86 -3.44 34.23
C TYR A 427 -27.52 -4.14 33.93
N ASN A 428 -26.77 -4.54 34.96
CA ASN A 428 -25.45 -5.19 34.85
C ASN A 428 -24.48 -4.44 33.92
N VAL A 429 -24.37 -3.14 34.13
CA VAL A 429 -23.47 -2.25 33.39
C VAL A 429 -22.63 -1.41 34.34
N SER A 430 -21.51 -0.89 33.83
CA SER A 430 -20.62 -0.05 34.64
C SER A 430 -21.29 1.27 35.05
N LYS A 431 -20.84 1.85 36.17
CA LYS A 431 -21.29 3.18 36.63
C LYS A 431 -21.09 4.26 35.57
N ASP A 432 -19.98 4.21 34.84
CA ASP A 432 -19.71 5.13 33.73
C ASP A 432 -20.72 5.01 32.59
N THR A 433 -21.20 3.79 32.30
CA THR A 433 -22.26 3.58 31.31
C THR A 433 -23.57 4.23 31.75
N ILE A 434 -23.97 4.06 33.01
CA ILE A 434 -25.16 4.70 33.59
C ILE A 434 -25.02 6.23 33.58
N GLN A 435 -23.88 6.75 34.03
CA GLN A 435 -23.62 8.18 34.08
C GLN A 435 -23.66 8.83 32.68
N ASN A 436 -23.10 8.17 31.67
CA ASN A 436 -23.13 8.66 30.30
C ASN A 436 -24.52 8.60 29.66
N ILE A 437 -25.38 7.65 30.07
CA ILE A 437 -26.78 7.59 29.64
C ILE A 437 -27.60 8.73 30.27
N ILE A 438 -27.44 8.94 31.59
CA ILE A 438 -28.15 10.00 32.35
C ILE A 438 -27.82 11.39 31.80
N HIS A 439 -26.55 11.65 31.47
CA HIS A 439 -26.10 12.94 30.93
C HIS A 439 -26.25 13.06 29.41
N ASN A 440 -26.98 12.15 28.75
CA ASN A 440 -27.18 12.15 27.30
C ASN A 440 -25.88 12.21 26.47
N ARG A 441 -24.77 11.68 27.00
CA ARG A 441 -23.49 11.58 26.26
C ARG A 441 -23.46 10.36 25.33
N THR A 442 -24.34 9.39 25.59
CA THR A 442 -24.51 8.16 24.81
C THR A 442 -26.00 7.83 24.69
N TYR A 443 -26.37 7.00 23.72
CA TYR A 443 -27.77 6.58 23.49
C TYR A 443 -28.72 7.79 23.28
N VAL A 444 -28.33 8.67 22.37
CA VAL A 444 -29.12 9.83 21.92
C VAL A 444 -29.68 9.47 20.54
N ASP A 445 -30.91 9.88 20.26
CA ASP A 445 -31.56 9.67 18.95
C ASP A 445 -30.91 10.50 17.83
#